data_AF-A0A7S4V942-F1
#
_entry.id   AF-A0A7S4V942-F1
#
_cell.length_a   1.000
_cell.length_b   1.000
_cell.length_c   1.000
_cell.angle_alpha   90.00
_cell.angle_beta   90.00
_cell.angle_gamma   90.00
#
_symmetry.space_group_name_H-M   'P 1'
#
loop_
_entity.id
_entity.type
_entity.pdbx_description
1 polymer ?
#
loop_
_entity_poly.entity_id
_entity_poly.type
_entity_poly.pdbx_seq_one_letter_code
_entity_poly.pdbx_strand_id
1 'polypeptide(L)'
;STQEMDLQRAEVRRLEAAWSSFLGAAGAHEIERALGAAALHLAFREMEAAVRGGSPIPARDELLVRVARALLGGEFRTRSEVEAAVGAMLAGGSGAALAEDALACLAAGRARRGFLPGTGSLSRASVLVSSM
;
A
#
# COMPACT_ATOMS: atom_id res chain seq x y z
N SER A 1 4.56 -20.64 -26.75
CA SER A 1 5.21 -19.55 -25.99
C SER A 1 5.92 -18.68 -27.01
N THR A 2 5.76 -17.36 -26.97
CA THR A 2 6.54 -16.46 -27.84
C THR A 2 7.89 -16.18 -27.17
N GLN A 3 8.92 -15.97 -27.98
CA GLN A 3 10.29 -15.66 -27.51
C GLN A 3 10.31 -14.49 -26.51
N GLU A 4 9.41 -13.51 -26.72
CA GLU A 4 9.23 -12.36 -25.84
C GLU A 4 8.72 -12.74 -24.43
N MET A 5 7.78 -13.69 -24.30
CA MET A 5 7.34 -14.16 -22.97
C MET A 5 8.45 -14.91 -22.24
N ASP A 6 9.31 -15.63 -22.96
CA ASP A 6 10.39 -16.39 -22.33
C ASP A 6 11.50 -15.45 -21.84
N LEU A 7 11.77 -14.35 -22.54
CA LEU A 7 12.63 -13.26 -22.08
C LEU A 7 12.05 -12.54 -20.85
N GLN A 8 10.76 -12.24 -20.85
CA GLN A 8 10.09 -11.65 -19.68
C GLN A 8 10.16 -12.56 -18.45
N ARG A 9 9.93 -13.87 -18.62
CA ARG A 9 10.06 -14.84 -17.52
C ARG A 9 11.49 -15.00 -17.02
N ALA A 10 12.49 -14.88 -17.90
CA ALA A 10 13.89 -14.91 -17.50
C ALA A 10 14.26 -13.66 -16.69
N GLU A 11 13.77 -12.49 -17.10
CA GLU A 11 14.01 -11.24 -16.39
C GLU A 11 13.32 -11.21 -15.02
N VAL A 12 12.08 -11.69 -14.92
CA VAL A 12 11.39 -11.83 -13.63
C VAL A 12 12.19 -12.73 -12.68
N ARG A 13 12.65 -13.89 -13.16
CA ARG A 13 13.48 -14.80 -12.34
C ARG A 13 14.81 -14.17 -11.92
N ARG A 14 15.43 -13.36 -12.77
CA ARG A 14 16.67 -12.63 -12.45
C ARG A 14 16.42 -11.60 -11.34
N LEU A 15 15.31 -10.87 -11.41
CA LEU A 15 14.91 -9.89 -10.40
C LEU A 15 14.56 -10.57 -9.07
N GLU A 16 13.84 -11.69 -9.10
CA GLU A 16 13.53 -12.50 -7.91
C GLU A 16 14.80 -13.04 -7.22
N ALA A 17 15.77 -13.49 -8.01
CA ALA A 17 17.06 -13.96 -7.49
C ALA A 17 17.90 -12.82 -6.88
N ALA A 18 17.93 -11.65 -7.54
CA ALA A 18 18.60 -10.46 -7.02
C ALA A 18 17.95 -9.97 -5.71
N TRP A 19 16.61 -10.02 -5.64
CA TRP A 19 15.85 -9.67 -4.45
C TRP A 19 16.12 -10.63 -3.30
N SER A 20 16.10 -11.94 -3.56
CA SER A 20 16.41 -12.97 -2.54
C SER A 20 17.85 -12.85 -2.03
N SER A 21 18.79 -12.50 -2.91
CA SER A 21 20.18 -12.23 -2.55
C SER A 21 20.31 -10.97 -1.68
N PHE A 22 19.58 -9.90 -2.02
CA PHE A 22 19.53 -8.68 -1.23
C PHE A 22 18.96 -8.93 0.18
N LEU A 23 17.86 -9.68 0.29
CA LEU A 23 17.27 -10.06 1.57
C LEU A 23 18.19 -10.97 2.38
N GLY A 24 18.91 -11.89 1.74
CA GLY A 24 19.89 -12.75 2.40
C GLY A 24 21.17 -12.02 2.83
N ALA A 25 21.52 -10.91 2.18
CA ALA A 25 22.70 -10.11 2.49
C ALA A 25 22.41 -8.98 3.50
N ALA A 26 21.18 -8.44 3.51
CA ALA A 26 20.75 -7.43 4.44
C ALA A 26 20.43 -8.08 5.80
N GLY A 27 21.15 -7.68 6.85
CA GLY A 27 20.78 -8.10 8.21
C GLY A 27 19.40 -7.56 8.60
N ALA A 28 18.71 -8.21 9.55
CA ALA A 28 17.38 -7.79 10.03
C ALA A 28 17.31 -6.29 10.39
N HIS A 29 18.40 -5.72 10.93
CA HIS A 29 18.51 -4.29 11.23
C HIS A 29 18.54 -3.36 10.00
N GLU A 30 19.05 -3.81 8.86
CA GLU A 30 19.04 -3.02 7.62
C GLU A 30 17.64 -3.01 7.00
N ILE A 31 16.93 -4.13 7.07
CA ILE A 31 15.53 -4.24 6.66
C ILE A 31 14.66 -3.35 7.54
N GLU A 32 14.82 -3.40 8.87
CA GLU A 32 14.12 -2.51 9.81
C GLU A 32 14.39 -1.03 9.53
N ARG A 33 15.65 -0.65 9.26
CA ARG A 33 15.98 0.73 8.88
C ARG A 33 15.34 1.15 7.56
N ALA A 34 15.35 0.27 6.56
CA ALA A 34 14.74 0.55 5.25
C ALA A 34 13.23 0.75 5.38
N LEU A 35 12.56 -0.09 6.18
CA LEU A 35 11.12 0.04 6.45
C LEU A 35 10.80 1.30 7.25
N GLY A 36 11.61 1.64 8.25
CA GLY A 36 11.48 2.89 9.00
C GLY A 36 11.59 4.12 8.09
N ALA A 37 12.58 4.12 7.18
CA ALA A 37 12.74 5.18 6.18
C ALA A 37 11.56 5.24 5.20
N ALA A 38 11.04 4.10 4.75
CA ALA A 38 9.87 4.03 3.87
C ALA A 38 8.62 4.59 4.56
N ALA A 39 8.38 4.22 5.83
CA ALA A 39 7.26 4.74 6.62
C ALA A 39 7.31 6.27 6.77
N LEU A 40 8.49 6.81 7.09
CA LEU A 40 8.71 8.25 7.18
C LEU A 40 8.52 8.95 5.84
N HIS A 41 9.00 8.35 4.74
CA HIS A 41 8.81 8.90 3.41
C HIS A 41 7.33 8.96 3.03
N LEU A 42 6.56 7.90 3.31
CA LEU A 42 5.12 7.86 3.06
C LEU A 42 4.38 8.92 3.88
N ALA A 43 4.70 9.06 5.16
CA ALA A 43 4.13 10.12 5.99
C ALA A 43 4.43 11.50 5.42
N PHE A 44 5.68 11.74 5.01
CA PHE A 44 6.08 13.00 4.35
C PHE A 44 5.26 13.25 3.07
N ARG A 45 5.05 12.24 2.23
CA ARG A 45 4.27 12.38 0.99
C ARG A 45 2.81 12.72 1.26
N GLU A 46 2.20 12.13 2.28
CA GLU A 46 0.83 12.47 2.70
C GLU A 46 0.73 13.93 3.17
N MET A 47 1.68 14.37 3.99
CA MET A 47 1.73 15.77 4.46
C MET A 47 1.99 16.74 3.30
N GLU A 48 2.90 16.41 2.40
CA GLU A 48 3.21 17.19 1.21
C GLU A 48 1.99 17.32 0.28
N ALA A 49 1.26 16.22 0.07
CA ALA A 49 0.03 16.23 -0.72
C ALA A 49 -1.06 17.11 -0.10
N ALA A 50 -1.21 17.09 1.23
CA ALA A 50 -2.15 17.97 1.92
C ALA A 50 -1.80 19.46 1.74
N VAL A 51 -0.52 19.81 1.95
CA VAL A 51 -0.03 21.17 1.76
C VAL A 51 -0.23 21.65 0.32
N ARG A 52 0.12 20.83 -0.68
CA ARG A 52 -0.11 21.18 -2.10
C ARG A 52 -1.58 21.34 -2.43
N GLY A 53 -2.45 20.53 -1.81
CA GLY A 53 -3.89 20.57 -2.00
C GLY A 53 -4.60 21.70 -1.24
N GLY A 54 -3.88 22.47 -0.41
CA GLY A 54 -4.47 23.47 0.48
C GLY A 54 -5.39 22.88 1.55
N SER A 55 -5.25 21.59 1.86
CA SER A 55 -6.01 20.91 2.90
C SER A 55 -5.23 20.87 4.22
N PRO A 56 -5.91 20.73 5.36
CA PRO A 56 -5.25 20.53 6.65
C PRO A 56 -4.35 19.28 6.60
N ILE A 57 -3.18 19.38 7.24
CA ILE A 57 -2.29 18.23 7.41
C ILE A 57 -3.03 17.17 8.25
N PRO A 58 -3.06 15.90 7.82
CA PRO A 58 -3.78 14.86 8.55
C PRO A 58 -3.25 14.69 9.97
N ALA A 59 -4.16 14.40 10.90
CA ALA A 59 -3.78 14.13 12.28
C ALA A 59 -2.87 12.90 12.39
N ARG A 60 -2.11 12.79 13.49
CA ARG A 60 -1.17 11.68 13.73
C ARG A 60 -1.81 10.31 13.50
N ASP A 61 -3.02 10.11 14.03
CA ASP A 61 -3.68 8.80 13.96
C ASP A 61 -4.17 8.49 12.53
N GLU A 62 -4.55 9.50 11.76
CA GLU A 62 -4.86 9.34 10.33
C GLU A 62 -3.63 8.99 9.51
N LEU A 63 -2.51 9.69 9.74
CA LEU A 63 -1.23 9.38 9.09
C LEU A 63 -0.80 7.95 9.39
N LEU A 64 -0.92 7.52 10.64
CA LEU A 64 -0.58 6.16 11.06
C LEU A 64 -1.40 5.12 10.29
N VAL A 65 -2.71 5.34 10.16
CA VAL A 65 -3.60 4.45 9.39
C VAL A 65 -3.22 4.44 7.91
N ARG A 66 -3.00 5.61 7.28
CA ARG A 66 -2.66 5.68 5.84
C ARG A 66 -1.32 5.01 5.53
N VAL A 67 -0.31 5.25 6.36
CA VAL A 67 1.01 4.60 6.24
C VAL A 67 0.89 3.10 6.46
N ALA A 68 0.11 2.65 7.47
CA ALA A 68 -0.11 1.23 7.71
C ALA A 68 -0.82 0.53 6.55
N ARG A 69 -1.81 1.18 5.91
CA ARG A 69 -2.45 0.63 4.69
C ARG A 69 -1.45 0.50 3.55
N ALA A 70 -0.60 1.51 3.34
CA ALA A 70 0.39 1.52 2.27
C ALA A 70 1.50 0.48 2.48
N LEU A 71 1.93 0.25 3.72
CA LEU A 71 2.96 -0.73 4.05
C LEU A 71 2.41 -2.14 4.17
N LEU A 72 1.38 -2.35 4.98
CA LEU A 72 0.91 -3.69 5.34
C LEU A 72 -0.17 -4.24 4.39
N GLY A 73 -0.65 -3.43 3.44
CA GLY A 73 -1.65 -3.83 2.45
C GLY A 73 -3.05 -4.14 3.01
N GLY A 74 -3.30 -3.84 4.29
CA GLY A 74 -4.59 -4.06 4.95
C GLY A 74 -5.54 -2.86 4.86
N GLU A 75 -6.82 -3.10 5.11
CA GLU A 75 -7.88 -2.07 5.14
C GLU A 75 -8.15 -1.59 6.58
N PHE A 76 -7.18 -0.89 7.18
CA PHE A 76 -7.31 -0.39 8.56
C PHE A 76 -8.14 0.88 8.61
N ARG A 77 -9.15 0.99 9.47
CA ARG A 77 -9.96 2.21 9.62
C ARG A 77 -9.56 3.03 10.84
N THR A 78 -9.01 2.38 11.86
CA THR A 78 -8.70 3.00 13.13
C THR A 78 -7.27 2.68 13.57
N ARG A 79 -6.72 3.52 14.45
CA ARG A 79 -5.42 3.28 15.07
C ARG A 79 -5.37 1.95 15.82
N SER A 80 -6.45 1.61 16.53
CA SER A 80 -6.57 0.38 17.29
C SER A 80 -6.49 -0.88 16.42
N GLU A 81 -7.05 -0.85 15.20
CA GLU A 81 -6.91 -1.95 14.25
C GLU A 81 -5.46 -2.13 13.79
N VAL A 82 -4.72 -1.04 13.59
CA VAL A 82 -3.30 -1.10 13.26
C VAL A 82 -2.50 -1.68 14.43
N GLU A 83 -2.74 -1.20 15.65
CA GLU A 83 -2.07 -1.71 16.85
C GLU A 83 -2.34 -3.21 17.06
N ALA A 84 -3.58 -3.66 16.86
CA ALA A 84 -3.95 -5.06 16.97
C ALA A 84 -3.26 -5.92 15.88
N ALA A 85 -3.19 -5.43 14.65
CA ALA A 85 -2.52 -6.12 13.55
C ALA A 85 -1.01 -6.25 13.81
N VAL A 86 -0.34 -5.16 14.23
CA VAL A 86 1.07 -5.19 14.61
C VAL A 86 1.29 -6.11 15.82
N GLY A 87 0.41 -6.07 16.82
CA GLY A 87 0.45 -6.97 17.97
C GLY A 87 0.38 -8.44 17.57
N ALA A 88 -0.53 -8.80 16.65
CA ALA A 88 -0.64 -10.15 16.11
C ALA A 88 0.62 -10.56 15.33
N MET A 89 1.21 -9.65 14.54
CA MET A 89 2.46 -9.90 13.82
C MET A 89 3.64 -10.18 14.76
N LEU A 90 3.74 -9.42 15.84
CA LEU A 90 4.78 -9.58 16.86
C LEU A 90 4.58 -10.89 17.65
N ALA A 91 3.33 -11.24 17.99
CA ALA A 91 3.00 -12.48 18.69
C ALA A 91 3.22 -13.73 17.82
N GLY A 92 3.05 -13.62 16.50
CA GLY A 92 3.20 -14.71 15.54
C GLY A 92 4.63 -15.01 15.09
N GLY A 93 5.65 -14.29 15.57
CA GLY A 93 7.07 -14.51 15.24
C GLY A 93 7.45 -14.28 13.76
N SER A 94 6.52 -13.84 12.92
CA SER A 94 6.66 -13.74 11.47
C SER A 94 6.60 -12.29 10.96
N GLY A 95 7.06 -11.34 11.79
CA GLY A 95 7.15 -9.92 11.40
C GLY A 95 8.06 -9.69 10.18
N ALA A 96 9.06 -10.56 9.98
CA ALA A 96 9.99 -10.49 8.85
C ALA A 96 9.34 -10.84 7.49
N ALA A 97 8.42 -11.82 7.45
CA ALA A 97 7.81 -12.25 6.18
C ALA A 97 6.88 -11.18 5.58
N LEU A 98 6.16 -10.43 6.43
CA LEU A 98 5.28 -9.34 5.98
C LEU A 98 6.05 -8.06 5.62
N ALA A 99 7.20 -7.84 6.26
CA ALA A 99 8.14 -6.79 5.88
C ALA A 99 8.66 -6.97 4.44
N GLU A 100 8.94 -8.21 4.04
CA GLU A 100 9.34 -8.54 2.68
C GLU A 100 8.19 -8.33 1.66
N ASP A 101 6.97 -8.75 1.99
CA ASP A 101 5.78 -8.54 1.14
C ASP A 101 5.41 -7.05 0.98
N ALA A 102 5.55 -6.27 2.05
CA ALA A 102 5.33 -4.82 2.06
C ALA A 102 6.32 -4.09 1.14
N LEU A 103 7.61 -4.42 1.25
CA LEU A 103 8.67 -3.89 0.39
C LEU A 103 8.47 -4.31 -1.07
N ALA A 104 8.07 -5.57 -1.32
CA ALA A 104 7.73 -6.03 -2.67
C ALA A 104 6.55 -5.24 -3.26
N CYS A 105 5.53 -4.91 -2.47
CA CYS A 105 4.39 -4.10 -2.92
C CYS A 105 4.77 -2.65 -3.23
N LEU A 106 5.66 -2.05 -2.44
CA LEU A 106 6.19 -0.71 -2.67
C LEU A 106 7.12 -0.67 -3.89
N ALA A 107 8.03 -1.64 -4.03
CA ALA A 107 8.96 -1.76 -5.14
C ALA A 107 8.25 -2.04 -6.47
N ALA A 108 7.15 -2.80 -6.45
CA ALA A 108 6.31 -3.06 -7.62
C ALA A 108 5.49 -1.83 -8.08
N GLY A 109 5.61 -0.67 -7.42
CA GLY A 109 4.87 0.55 -7.79
C GLY A 109 3.36 0.38 -7.70
N ARG A 110 2.87 -0.67 -7.01
CA ARG A 110 1.45 -0.95 -6.82
C ARG A 110 0.89 -0.11 -5.68
N ALA A 111 1.12 1.20 -5.72
CA ALA A 111 0.17 2.13 -5.12
C ALA A 111 -1.12 2.00 -5.94
N ARG A 112 -2.08 1.21 -5.44
CA ARG A 112 -3.42 1.10 -6.03
C ARG A 112 -3.99 2.53 -6.16
N ARG A 113 -3.90 3.10 -7.35
CA ARG A 113 -4.66 4.29 -7.74
C ARG A 113 -6.13 3.94 -7.59
N GLY A 114 -6.75 4.50 -6.56
CA GLY A 114 -8.18 4.78 -6.41
C GLY A 114 -9.15 3.75 -6.96
N PHE A 115 -9.65 2.87 -6.10
CA PHE A 115 -10.99 2.32 -6.27
C PHE A 115 -11.95 3.19 -5.46
N LEU A 116 -12.51 4.24 -6.09
CA LEU A 116 -13.67 4.93 -5.57
C LEU A 116 -14.89 4.02 -5.75
N PRO A 117 -15.65 3.66 -4.69
CA PRO A 117 -16.96 3.05 -4.87
C PRO A 117 -17.92 4.14 -5.31
N GLY A 118 -18.03 4.35 -6.62
CA GLY A 118 -19.07 5.17 -7.22
C GLY A 118 -20.42 4.47 -7.07
N THR A 119 -21.18 4.86 -6.05
CA THR A 119 -22.60 4.57 -5.90
C THR A 119 -23.39 5.24 -7.03
N GLY A 120 -23.55 4.54 -8.15
CA GLY A 120 -24.48 4.92 -9.22
C GLY A 120 -25.90 4.45 -8.89
N SER A 121 -26.62 5.21 -8.07
CA SER A 121 -28.07 5.08 -7.93
C SER A 121 -28.75 5.57 -9.21
N LEU A 122 -29.22 4.65 -10.05
CA LEU A 122 -30.05 4.97 -11.20
C LEU A 122 -31.47 5.32 -10.73
N SER A 123 -31.70 6.58 -10.39
CA SER A 123 -33.05 7.14 -10.25
C SER A 123 -33.68 7.30 -11.63
N ARG A 124 -34.54 6.36 -12.00
CA ARG A 124 -35.48 6.50 -13.13
C ARG A 124 -36.62 7.42 -12.70
N ALA A 125 -36.52 8.70 -13.04
CA ALA A 125 -37.68 9.60 -13.08
C ALA A 125 -38.05 9.83 -14.55
N SER A 126 -39.07 9.13 -15.03
CA SER A 126 -39.71 9.41 -16.31
C SER A 126 -40.86 10.40 -16.10
N VAL A 127 -40.66 11.59 -16.64
CA VAL A 127 -41.67 12.64 -16.84
C VAL A 127 -42.68 12.16 -17.88
N LEU A 128 -43.97 12.17 -17.55
CA LEU A 128 -45.05 12.19 -18.55
C LEU A 128 -45.79 13.52 -18.42
N VAL A 129 -45.63 14.31 -19.48
CA VAL A 129 -46.28 15.58 -19.78
C VAL A 129 -47.76 15.34 -20.03
N SER A 130 -48.60 16.17 -19.39
CA SER A 130 -49.99 16.38 -19.78
C SER A 130 -50.05 17.17 -21.10
N SER A 131 -50.88 16.70 -22.03
CA SER A 131 -51.38 17.51 -23.13
C SER A 131 -52.91 17.54 -23.01
N MET A 132 -53.45 18.76 -23.10
CA MET A 132 -54.88 19.04 -23.26
C MET A 132 -55.45 18.42 -24.54
#